data_AF-A0A0F2C3U0-F1
#
_entry.id   AF-A0A0F2C3U0-F1
#
_cell.length_a   1.000
_cell.length_b   1.000
_cell.length_c   1.000
_cell.angle_alpha   90.00
_cell.angle_beta   90.00
_cell.angle_gamma   90.00
#
_symmetry.space_group_name_H-M   'P 1'
#
loop_
_entity.id
_entity.type
_entity.pdbx_description
1 polymer ?
#
loop_
_entity_poly.entity_id
_entity_poly.type
_entity_poly.pdbx_seq_one_letter_code
_entity_poly.pdbx_strand_id
1 'polypeptide(L)'
;MPAGAAPILQNDGSIIFQDDEGNYHGGIATPWARVSYGTAVPTQFEIIGRDLVQRVELDDVPADAYPVVADPWAGRALVAAAWVTNQSGSAYIVNATPTSWGEFYRGINTHAAHVAELKAKLGTLASKVTATIDNQLVCHVAYGYLSGGKTYNMESYRPNIHWSLQGNPVTQCNP
;
A
#
# COMPACT_ATOMS: atom_id res chain seq x y z
N MET A 1 12.35 2.23 -13.38
CA MET A 1 12.90 2.38 -12.00
C MET A 1 12.80 3.83 -11.55
N PRO A 2 12.69 4.16 -10.25
CA PRO A 2 12.77 5.56 -9.79
C PRO A 2 14.18 6.11 -10.07
N ALA A 3 14.29 7.42 -10.34
CA ALA A 3 15.60 8.07 -10.49
C ALA A 3 16.33 8.06 -9.14
N GLY A 4 17.63 7.74 -9.14
CA GLY A 4 18.45 7.69 -7.92
C GLY A 4 18.23 6.48 -7.02
N ALA A 5 17.36 5.53 -7.38
CA ALA A 5 17.09 4.34 -6.58
C ALA A 5 17.38 3.03 -7.32
N ALA A 6 18.00 2.08 -6.63
CA ALA A 6 18.31 0.73 -7.09
C ALA A 6 17.25 -0.29 -6.59
N PRO A 7 16.88 -1.30 -7.40
CA PRO A 7 16.03 -2.40 -6.97
C PRO A 7 16.80 -3.36 -6.04
N ILE A 8 16.14 -3.83 -4.99
CA ILE A 8 16.68 -4.83 -4.07
C ILE A 8 15.65 -5.96 -3.94
N LEU A 9 16.03 -7.16 -4.36
CA LEU A 9 15.22 -8.37 -4.22
C LEU A 9 15.17 -8.80 -2.75
N GLN A 10 13.95 -8.99 -2.24
CA GLN A 10 13.70 -9.43 -0.87
C GLN A 10 13.53 -10.95 -0.81
N ASN A 11 13.62 -11.50 0.40
CA ASN A 11 13.49 -12.94 0.64
C ASN A 11 12.10 -13.51 0.26
N ASP A 12 11.06 -12.67 0.28
CA ASP A 12 9.69 -13.04 -0.11
C ASP A 12 9.45 -12.89 -1.63
N GLY A 13 10.47 -12.54 -2.41
CA GLY A 13 10.38 -12.33 -3.86
C GLY A 13 9.86 -10.94 -4.27
N SER A 14 9.57 -10.05 -3.32
CA SER A 14 9.24 -8.65 -3.62
C SER A 14 10.48 -7.82 -3.97
N ILE A 15 10.27 -6.63 -4.55
CA ILE A 15 11.32 -5.65 -4.86
C ILE A 15 11.07 -4.40 -4.04
N ILE A 16 12.12 -3.87 -3.42
CA ILE A 16 12.13 -2.50 -2.89
C ILE A 16 13.09 -1.65 -3.73
N PHE A 17 12.79 -0.36 -3.89
CA PHE A 17 13.71 0.59 -4.51
C PHE A 17 14.31 1.48 -3.42
N GLN A 18 15.65 1.53 -3.31
CA GLN A 18 16.36 2.37 -2.33
C GLN A 18 17.48 3.19 -2.96
N ASP A 19 17.79 4.37 -2.41
CA ASP A 19 18.99 5.14 -2.76
C ASP A 19 20.24 4.68 -2.00
N ASP A 20 21.38 5.32 -2.27
CA ASP A 20 22.68 4.96 -1.69
C ASP A 20 22.73 5.21 -0.17
N GLU A 21 21.86 6.07 0.36
CA GLU A 21 21.68 6.32 1.78
C GLU A 21 20.69 5.33 2.45
N GLY A 22 20.07 4.44 1.68
CA GLY A 22 19.12 3.43 2.16
C GLY A 22 17.68 3.95 2.33
N ASN A 23 17.34 5.13 1.84
CA ASN A 23 15.97 5.63 1.88
C ASN A 23 15.09 4.86 0.90
N TYR A 24 13.82 4.68 1.23
CA TYR A 24 12.84 3.96 0.41
C TYR A 24 12.16 4.85 -0.64
N HIS A 25 12.07 4.36 -1.88
CA HIS A 25 11.50 5.06 -3.04
C HIS A 25 10.33 4.32 -3.71
N GLY A 26 9.86 3.23 -3.12
CA GLY A 26 8.74 2.42 -3.63
C GLY A 26 9.08 0.93 -3.69
N GLY A 27 8.12 0.11 -4.13
CA GLY A 27 8.34 -1.33 -4.25
C GLY A 27 7.39 -2.01 -5.21
N ILE A 28 7.62 -3.30 -5.43
CA ILE A 28 6.77 -4.17 -6.23
C ILE A 28 6.55 -5.44 -5.41
N ALA A 29 5.29 -5.82 -5.18
CA ALA A 29 4.97 -7.03 -4.42
C ALA A 29 5.56 -8.28 -5.07
N THR A 30 5.68 -9.35 -4.27
CA THR A 30 5.98 -10.69 -4.77
C THR A 30 5.18 -10.99 -6.03
N PRO A 31 5.84 -11.41 -7.11
CA PRO A 31 5.19 -11.53 -8.38
C PRO A 31 4.29 -12.75 -8.40
N TRP A 32 3.20 -12.64 -9.16
CA TRP A 32 2.29 -13.76 -9.37
C TRP A 32 1.85 -13.77 -10.83
N ALA A 33 1.54 -14.97 -11.30
CA ALA A 33 0.81 -15.20 -12.52
C ALA A 33 -0.21 -16.33 -12.31
N ARG A 34 -1.31 -16.29 -13.05
CA ARG A 34 -2.38 -17.29 -13.00
C ARG A 34 -2.90 -17.59 -14.40
N VAL A 35 -3.28 -18.85 -14.61
CA VAL A 35 -4.02 -19.29 -15.81
C VAL A 35 -5.49 -18.86 -15.75
N SER A 36 -6.24 -19.09 -16.83
CA SER A 36 -7.67 -18.78 -16.96
C SER A 36 -8.53 -19.44 -15.87
N TYR A 37 -8.14 -20.62 -15.40
CA TYR A 37 -8.81 -21.34 -14.32
C TYR A 37 -8.42 -20.87 -12.91
N GLY A 38 -7.51 -19.89 -12.79
CA GLY A 38 -7.08 -19.28 -11.53
C GLY A 38 -5.91 -19.97 -10.81
N THR A 39 -5.44 -21.12 -11.31
CA THR A 39 -4.27 -21.82 -10.79
C THR A 39 -3.02 -20.96 -10.91
N ALA A 40 -2.17 -20.96 -9.87
CA ALA A 40 -0.93 -20.20 -9.87
C ALA A 40 0.10 -20.80 -10.83
N VAL A 41 0.85 -19.93 -11.50
CA VAL A 41 1.98 -20.26 -12.36
C VAL A 41 3.26 -19.82 -11.65
N PRO A 42 4.31 -20.67 -11.57
CA PRO A 42 5.59 -20.27 -10.99
C PRO A 42 6.09 -18.97 -11.62
N THR A 43 6.42 -18.01 -10.77
CA THR A 43 6.70 -16.64 -11.18
C THR A 43 7.75 -16.04 -10.26
N GLN A 44 8.74 -15.34 -10.82
CA GLN A 44 9.78 -14.66 -10.05
C GLN A 44 10.24 -13.37 -10.73
N PHE A 45 10.90 -12.51 -9.96
CA PHE A 45 11.58 -11.35 -10.51
C PHE A 45 13.05 -11.65 -10.79
N GLU A 46 13.55 -11.02 -11.85
CA GLU A 46 14.95 -10.99 -12.23
C GLU A 46 15.36 -9.53 -12.47
N ILE A 47 16.50 -9.12 -11.94
CA ILE A 47 17.07 -7.79 -12.19
C ILE A 47 18.15 -7.95 -13.25
N ILE A 48 17.92 -7.36 -14.43
CA ILE A 48 18.86 -7.39 -15.56
C ILE A 48 19.34 -5.96 -15.81
N GLY A 49 20.51 -5.62 -15.26
CA GLY A 49 21.02 -4.24 -15.32
C GLY A 49 20.10 -3.24 -14.62
N ARG A 50 19.42 -2.40 -15.40
CA ARG A 50 18.42 -1.41 -14.93
C ARG A 50 16.98 -1.79 -15.26
N ASP A 51 16.74 -3.03 -15.69
CA ASP A 51 15.41 -3.55 -15.96
C ASP A 51 14.99 -4.52 -14.86
N LEU A 52 13.74 -4.39 -14.42
CA LEU A 52 13.09 -5.39 -13.60
C LEU A 52 12.19 -6.23 -14.50
N VAL A 53 12.51 -7.52 -14.60
CA VAL A 53 11.81 -8.47 -15.45
C VAL A 53 11.04 -9.44 -14.58
N GLN A 54 9.74 -9.61 -14.87
CA GLN A 54 8.97 -10.71 -14.31
C GLN A 54 9.09 -11.92 -15.24
N ARG A 55 9.63 -13.02 -14.72
CA ARG A 55 9.67 -14.31 -15.42
C ARG A 55 8.47 -15.15 -14.98
N VAL A 56 7.71 -15.64 -15.95
CA VAL A 56 6.58 -16.54 -15.75
C VAL A 56 6.91 -17.86 -16.45
N GLU A 57 6.89 -18.97 -15.71
CA GLU A 57 7.23 -20.29 -16.25
C GLU A 57 6.02 -20.88 -16.99
N LEU A 58 6.09 -20.96 -18.32
CA LEU A 58 4.96 -21.36 -19.17
C LEU A 58 5.03 -22.80 -19.68
N ASP A 59 6.14 -23.50 -19.45
CA ASP A 59 6.42 -24.83 -20.04
C ASP A 59 5.35 -25.87 -19.68
N ASP A 60 4.81 -25.79 -18.46
CA ASP A 60 3.78 -26.71 -17.95
C ASP A 60 2.35 -26.16 -18.08
N VAL A 61 2.14 -25.04 -18.79
CA VAL A 61 0.81 -24.43 -18.96
C VAL A 61 0.07 -25.08 -20.14
N PRO A 62 -1.07 -25.75 -19.92
CA PRO A 62 -1.88 -26.35 -20.99
C PRO A 62 -2.42 -25.31 -21.97
N ALA A 63 -2.61 -25.69 -23.23
CA ALA A 63 -3.10 -24.78 -24.28
C ALA A 63 -4.51 -24.22 -24.00
N ASP A 64 -5.36 -24.95 -23.28
CA ASP A 64 -6.70 -24.52 -22.89
C ASP A 64 -6.72 -23.67 -21.60
N ALA A 65 -5.59 -23.57 -20.90
CA ALA A 65 -5.45 -22.79 -19.67
C ALA A 65 -5.08 -21.31 -19.94
N TYR A 66 -4.95 -20.91 -21.20
CA TYR A 66 -4.74 -19.52 -21.58
C TYR A 66 -6.04 -18.69 -21.49
N PRO A 67 -5.96 -17.36 -21.25
CA PRO A 67 -4.74 -16.57 -21.08
C PRO A 67 -4.06 -16.77 -19.72
N VAL A 68 -2.74 -16.59 -19.69
CA VAL A 68 -1.99 -16.39 -18.45
C VAL A 68 -1.96 -14.89 -18.14
N VAL A 69 -2.40 -14.53 -16.93
CA VAL A 69 -2.41 -13.16 -16.43
C VAL A 69 -1.31 -13.01 -15.38
N ALA A 70 -0.49 -11.97 -15.53
CA ALA A 70 0.58 -11.60 -14.62
C ALA A 70 0.39 -10.13 -14.22
N ASP A 71 0.28 -9.84 -12.92
CA ASP A 71 0.11 -8.46 -12.42
C ASP A 71 0.73 -8.29 -11.02
N PRO A 72 2.06 -8.20 -10.93
CA PRO A 72 2.71 -7.92 -9.67
C PRO A 72 2.43 -6.47 -9.27
N TRP A 73 1.87 -6.27 -8.09
CA TRP A 73 1.51 -4.94 -7.60
C TRP A 73 2.72 -4.00 -7.57
N ALA A 74 2.76 -3.00 -8.45
CA ALA A 74 3.74 -1.93 -8.39
C ALA A 74 3.30 -0.87 -7.37
N GLY A 75 3.71 -1.02 -6.11
CA GLY A 75 3.42 -0.13 -4.98
C GLY A 75 4.07 1.24 -5.12
N ARG A 76 3.52 2.09 -6.00
CA ARG A 76 3.82 3.52 -6.10
C ARG A 76 2.53 4.32 -6.03
N ALA A 77 2.61 5.50 -5.43
CA ALA A 77 1.54 6.49 -5.44
C ALA A 77 0.24 5.97 -4.83
N LEU A 78 0.27 5.40 -3.63
CA LEU A 78 -0.93 4.99 -2.89
C LEU A 78 -1.66 6.19 -2.30
N VAL A 79 -0.92 7.26 -1.95
CA VAL A 79 -1.46 8.47 -1.35
C VAL A 79 -1.27 9.62 -2.34
N ALA A 80 -2.35 10.21 -2.85
CA ALA A 80 -2.27 11.38 -3.71
C ALA A 80 -1.75 12.61 -2.92
N ALA A 81 -2.35 12.88 -1.76
CA ALA A 81 -2.06 14.04 -0.93
C ALA A 81 -2.18 13.70 0.57
N ALA A 82 -1.39 14.37 1.40
CA ALA A 82 -1.48 14.28 2.86
C ALA A 82 -1.24 15.65 3.51
N TRP A 83 -2.03 15.97 4.53
CA TRP A 83 -1.90 17.22 5.29
C TRP A 83 -2.50 17.09 6.68
N VAL A 84 -2.11 18.01 7.58
CA VAL A 84 -2.66 18.08 8.95
C VAL A 84 -3.55 19.30 9.09
N THR A 85 -4.78 19.08 9.55
CA THR A 85 -5.70 20.16 9.94
C THR A 85 -5.66 20.29 11.46
N ASN A 86 -5.18 21.42 11.98
CA ASN A 86 -5.22 21.68 13.42
C ASN A 86 -6.67 21.97 13.87
N GLN A 87 -7.02 21.48 15.05
CA GLN A 87 -8.29 21.72 15.72
C GLN A 87 -8.06 22.54 16.99
N SER A 88 -9.13 22.84 17.72
CA SER A 88 -9.01 23.55 19.01
C SER A 88 -8.12 22.79 20.00
N GLY A 89 -7.22 23.52 20.68
CA GLY A 89 -6.29 22.93 21.63
C GLY A 89 -5.17 22.15 20.95
N SER A 90 -4.85 20.96 21.46
CA SER A 90 -3.82 20.07 20.91
C SER A 90 -4.34 19.07 19.87
N ALA A 91 -5.64 19.11 19.58
CA ALA A 91 -6.29 18.22 18.64
C ALA A 91 -5.90 18.53 17.19
N TYR A 92 -5.82 17.50 16.35
CA TYR A 92 -5.56 17.62 14.92
C TYR A 92 -6.18 16.46 14.14
N ILE A 93 -6.32 16.64 12.84
CA ILE A 93 -6.76 15.62 11.89
C ILE A 93 -5.62 15.40 10.90
N VAL A 94 -5.16 14.17 10.77
CA VAL A 94 -4.31 13.77 9.64
C VAL A 94 -5.25 13.39 8.50
N ASN A 95 -5.05 14.00 7.34
CA ASN A 95 -5.84 13.76 6.15
C ASN A 95 -4.97 13.04 5.11
N ALA A 96 -5.53 12.04 4.45
CA ALA A 96 -4.89 11.35 3.35
C ALA A 96 -5.89 11.11 2.22
N THR A 97 -5.57 11.54 1.00
CA THR A 97 -6.36 11.21 -0.19
C THR A 97 -5.65 10.05 -0.89
N PRO A 98 -6.26 8.86 -1.01
CA PRO A 98 -5.68 7.80 -1.83
C PRO A 98 -5.67 8.20 -3.31
N THR A 99 -4.76 7.65 -4.10
CA THR A 99 -4.93 7.68 -5.57
C THR A 99 -5.95 6.60 -5.99
N SER A 100 -6.37 6.59 -7.26
CA SER A 100 -7.14 5.47 -7.81
C SER A 100 -6.41 4.12 -7.67
N TRP A 101 -5.07 4.13 -7.63
CA TRP A 101 -4.27 2.93 -7.39
C TRP A 101 -4.27 2.50 -5.92
N GLY A 102 -4.13 3.46 -5.00
CA GLY A 102 -4.27 3.21 -3.55
C GLY A 102 -5.67 2.72 -3.17
N GLU A 103 -6.71 3.22 -3.85
CA GLU A 103 -8.07 2.72 -3.70
C GLU A 103 -8.23 1.28 -4.24
N PHE A 104 -7.57 0.94 -5.36
CA PHE A 104 -7.64 -0.42 -5.92
C PHE A 104 -6.92 -1.44 -5.01
N TYR A 105 -5.75 -1.09 -4.47
CA TYR A 105 -4.96 -1.95 -3.56
C TYR A 105 -5.24 -1.69 -2.08
N ARG A 106 -6.52 -1.55 -1.75
CA ARG A 106 -7.02 -1.56 -0.37
C ARG A 106 -6.84 -2.93 0.27
N GLY A 107 -6.04 -3.01 1.33
CA GLY A 107 -5.84 -4.26 2.06
C GLY A 107 -4.93 -4.14 3.27
N ILE A 108 -5.08 -5.04 4.23
CA ILE A 108 -4.22 -5.09 5.43
C ILE A 108 -2.76 -5.37 5.07
N ASN A 109 -2.53 -6.13 4.00
CA ASN A 109 -1.20 -6.47 3.48
C ASN A 109 -0.46 -5.27 2.87
N THR A 110 -1.16 -4.22 2.46
CA THR A 110 -0.57 -3.00 1.90
C THR A 110 -0.49 -1.86 2.92
N HIS A 111 -0.89 -2.11 4.17
CA HIS A 111 -0.96 -1.09 5.21
C HIS A 111 0.38 -0.41 5.49
N ALA A 112 1.45 -1.19 5.66
CA ALA A 112 2.78 -0.64 5.95
C ALA A 112 3.26 0.32 4.84
N ALA A 113 2.93 0.02 3.58
CA ALA A 113 3.23 0.88 2.43
C ALA A 113 2.39 2.17 2.46
N HIS A 114 1.10 2.09 2.80
CA HIS A 114 0.25 3.26 2.98
C HIS A 114 0.76 4.19 4.10
N VAL A 115 1.21 3.62 5.23
CA VAL A 115 1.80 4.39 6.35
C VAL A 115 3.10 5.05 5.93
N ALA A 116 3.98 4.30 5.27
CA ALA A 116 5.27 4.82 4.80
C ALA A 116 5.06 6.01 3.84
N GLU A 117 4.17 5.88 2.86
CA GLU A 117 3.90 6.95 1.90
C GLU A 117 3.17 8.14 2.54
N LEU A 118 2.25 7.89 3.48
CA LEU A 118 1.61 8.94 4.27
C LEU A 118 2.65 9.76 5.04
N LYS A 119 3.54 9.09 5.79
CA LYS A 119 4.59 9.75 6.57
C LYS A 119 5.55 10.52 5.67
N ALA A 120 5.95 9.94 4.53
CA ALA A 120 6.81 10.61 3.57
C ALA A 120 6.18 11.93 3.06
N LYS A 121 4.87 11.94 2.76
CA LYS A 121 4.16 13.14 2.29
C LYS A 121 3.94 14.19 3.38
N LEU A 122 3.83 13.76 4.63
CA LEU A 122 3.73 14.68 5.77
C LEU A 122 5.07 15.33 6.14
N GLY A 123 6.19 14.73 5.74
CA GLY A 123 7.54 15.25 5.99
C GLY A 123 7.78 15.49 7.49
N THR A 124 8.03 16.75 7.87
CA THR A 124 8.27 17.15 9.28
C THR A 124 7.09 16.87 10.20
N LEU A 125 5.88 16.66 9.66
CA LEU A 125 4.69 16.30 10.41
C LEU A 125 4.47 14.78 10.52
N ALA A 126 5.40 13.94 10.06
CA ALA A 126 5.28 12.48 10.14
C ALA A 126 5.04 11.96 11.57
N SER A 127 5.54 12.68 12.59
CA SER A 127 5.32 12.37 14.02
C SER A 127 3.85 12.48 14.45
N LYS A 128 2.99 13.12 13.65
CA LYS A 128 1.53 13.18 13.87
C LYS A 128 0.85 11.85 13.57
N VAL A 129 1.51 10.92 12.86
CA VAL A 129 1.00 9.55 12.63
C VAL A 129 1.28 8.70 13.89
N THR A 130 0.47 8.96 14.91
CA THR A 130 0.47 8.22 16.19
C THR A 130 -0.26 6.88 16.06
N ALA A 131 -0.24 6.04 17.10
CA ALA A 131 -0.91 4.74 17.09
C ALA A 131 -2.43 4.83 16.82
N THR A 132 -3.10 5.89 17.28
CA THR A 132 -4.53 6.10 16.96
C THR A 132 -4.74 6.45 15.49
N ILE A 133 -3.89 7.30 14.91
CA ILE A 133 -3.93 7.67 13.49
C ILE A 133 -3.64 6.44 12.61
N ASP A 134 -2.68 5.62 13.03
CA ASP A 134 -2.29 4.41 12.32
C ASP A 134 -3.43 3.39 12.25
N ASN A 135 -4.09 3.12 13.39
CA ASN A 135 -5.27 2.25 13.43
C ASN A 135 -6.44 2.79 12.59
N GLN A 136 -6.67 4.10 12.63
CA GLN A 136 -7.68 4.73 11.77
C GLN A 136 -7.31 4.60 10.29
N LEU A 137 -6.03 4.77 9.92
CA LEU A 137 -5.56 4.60 8.54
C LEU A 137 -5.77 3.16 8.05
N VAL A 138 -5.39 2.14 8.84
CA VAL A 138 -5.66 0.73 8.49
C VAL A 138 -7.14 0.54 8.22
N CYS A 139 -8.00 1.07 9.09
CA CYS A 139 -9.44 0.90 8.95
C CYS A 139 -9.93 1.53 7.64
N HIS A 140 -9.51 2.76 7.33
CA HIS A 140 -9.85 3.42 6.07
C HIS A 140 -9.33 2.66 4.85
N VAL A 141 -8.11 2.14 4.90
CA VAL A 141 -7.54 1.33 3.82
C VAL A 141 -8.28 0.00 3.67
N ALA A 142 -8.62 -0.71 4.75
CA ALA A 142 -9.24 -2.04 4.69
C ALA A 142 -10.77 -2.01 4.51
N TYR A 143 -11.43 -0.98 5.03
CA TYR A 143 -12.88 -0.86 5.15
C TYR A 143 -13.43 0.46 4.61
N GLY A 144 -12.66 1.24 3.83
CA GLY A 144 -13.07 2.55 3.32
C GLY A 144 -14.37 2.58 2.51
N TYR A 145 -14.89 1.43 2.09
CA TYR A 145 -16.24 1.32 1.51
C TYR A 145 -17.37 1.60 2.51
N LEU A 146 -17.10 1.57 3.83
CA LEU A 146 -18.05 1.87 4.89
C LEU A 146 -18.22 3.37 5.16
N SER A 147 -17.28 4.21 4.73
CA SER A 147 -17.36 5.68 4.92
C SER A 147 -17.06 6.39 3.58
N GLY A 148 -18.07 7.07 3.03
CA GLY A 148 -18.13 7.49 1.61
C GLY A 148 -17.26 8.68 1.19
N GLY A 149 -16.19 9.00 1.91
CA GLY A 149 -15.30 10.11 1.59
C GLY A 149 -14.10 9.69 0.76
N LYS A 150 -13.75 10.47 -0.28
CA LYS A 150 -12.47 10.31 -1.03
C LYS A 150 -11.22 10.64 -0.20
N THR A 151 -11.37 11.09 1.03
CA THR A 151 -10.26 11.46 1.92
C THR A 151 -10.43 10.73 3.23
N TYR A 152 -9.38 10.05 3.66
CA TYR A 152 -9.29 9.43 4.96
C TYR A 152 -9.00 10.53 5.99
N ASN A 153 -9.95 10.77 6.88
CA ASN A 153 -9.78 11.68 8.01
C ASN A 153 -9.47 10.84 9.25
N MET A 154 -8.30 11.07 9.83
CA MET A 154 -7.82 10.38 11.02
C MET A 154 -7.66 11.39 12.15
N GLU A 155 -8.48 11.26 13.18
CA GLU A 155 -8.67 12.27 14.21
C GLU A 155 -7.84 11.94 15.45
N SER A 156 -6.99 12.87 15.90
CA SER A 156 -6.03 12.61 17.00
C SER A 156 -6.69 12.46 18.37
N TYR A 157 -7.93 12.91 18.51
CA TYR A 157 -8.71 12.89 19.75
C TYR A 157 -9.54 11.62 19.91
N ARG A 158 -9.55 10.76 18.88
CA ARG A 158 -10.25 9.48 18.94
C ARG A 158 -9.46 8.48 19.79
N PRO A 159 -10.16 7.60 20.55
CA PRO A 159 -9.51 6.56 21.32
C PRO A 159 -8.68 5.66 20.39
N ASN A 160 -7.53 5.20 20.89
CA ASN A 160 -6.70 4.23 20.16
C ASN A 160 -7.35 2.83 20.22
N ILE A 161 -8.29 2.57 19.32
CA ILE A 161 -8.96 1.27 19.19
C ILE A 161 -8.27 0.46 18.10
N HIS A 162 -8.21 -0.87 18.24
CA HIS A 162 -7.68 -1.70 17.16
C HIS A 162 -8.57 -1.62 15.91
N TRP A 163 -7.97 -1.45 14.73
CA TRP A 163 -8.68 -1.21 13.45
C TRP A 163 -9.81 -2.20 13.17
N SER A 164 -9.65 -3.48 13.52
CA SER A 164 -10.67 -4.51 13.28
C SER A 164 -11.94 -4.34 14.12
N LEU A 165 -11.83 -3.65 15.26
CA LEU A 165 -12.97 -3.32 16.12
C LEU A 165 -13.70 -2.07 15.61
N GLN A 166 -13.02 -1.20 14.86
CA GLN A 166 -13.60 0.03 14.30
C GLN A 166 -14.25 -0.19 12.92
N GLY A 167 -13.80 -1.20 12.18
CA GLY A 167 -14.27 -1.57 10.83
C GLY A 167 -15.60 -2.31 10.83
N ASN A 168 -16.62 -1.74 11.49
CA ASN A 168 -17.96 -2.31 11.58
C ASN A 168 -19.02 -1.30 11.11
N PRO A 169 -20.25 -1.75 10.80
CA PRO A 169 -21.31 -0.86 10.29
C PRO A 169 -21.74 0.28 11.24
N VAL A 170 -21.43 0.17 12.54
CA VAL A 170 -21.79 1.16 13.56
C VAL A 170 -20.75 2.26 13.65
N THR A 171 -19.47 1.93 13.82
CA THR A 171 -18.42 2.93 14.01
C THR A 171 -17.80 3.40 12.70
N GLN A 172 -17.84 2.61 11.62
CA GLN A 172 -17.40 3.00 10.27
C GLN A 172 -16.02 3.68 10.24
N CYS A 173 -15.03 3.10 10.92
CA CYS A 173 -13.68 3.66 11.06
C CYS A 173 -13.60 5.00 11.81
N ASN A 174 -14.63 5.34 12.58
CA ASN A 174 -14.73 6.55 13.38
C ASN A 174 -15.21 6.23 14.83
N PRO A 175 -14.31 5.67 15.67
CA PRO A 175 -14.65 5.09 16.97
C PRO A 175 -15.04 6.10 18.05
#